data_AF-A0A4Y2VJE0-F1
#
_entry.id   AF-A0A4Y2VJE0-F1
#
_cell.length_a   1.000
_cell.length_b   1.000
_cell.length_c   1.000
_cell.angle_alpha   90.00
_cell.angle_beta   90.00
_cell.angle_gamma   90.00
#
_symmetry.space_group_name_H-M   'P 1'
#
loop_
_entity.id
_entity.type
_entity.pdbx_description
1 polymer ?
#
loop_
_entity_poly.entity_id
_entity_poly.type
_entity_poly.pdbx_seq_one_letter_code
_entity_poly.pdbx_strand_id
1 'polypeptide(L)'
;MEVSVKPALIFCIIDGKICNAVAGCESTQTCYLCGAKLSEMNDERIIMQKTVNRYLLSLSLSPLHTWIRFFECILHLSYRLEIKSWPARGAENKNKVVEKKKNESKRSSRVS
;
A
#
# COMPACT_ATOMS: atom_id res chain seq x y z
N MET A 1 -0.14 16.29 48.68
CA MET A 1 -0.55 15.19 47.77
C MET A 1 -0.01 15.54 46.40
N GLU A 2 1.11 14.95 46.00
CA GLU A 2 1.69 15.16 44.67
C GLU A 2 1.13 14.13 43.69
N VAL A 3 0.66 14.59 42.54
CA VAL A 3 0.21 13.73 41.44
C VAL A 3 1.33 13.65 40.41
N SER A 4 1.85 12.44 40.17
CA SER A 4 2.85 12.17 39.14
C SER A 4 2.17 11.61 37.89
N VAL A 5 2.36 12.27 36.75
CA VAL A 5 1.84 11.84 35.44
C VAL A 5 3.00 11.41 34.56
N LYS A 6 2.91 10.22 33.97
CA LYS A 6 3.86 9.74 32.94
C LYS A 6 3.20 9.81 31.56
N PRO A 7 3.57 10.77 30.70
CA PRO A 7 3.01 10.82 29.35
C PRO A 7 3.52 9.65 28.52
N ALA A 8 2.62 9.01 27.77
CA ALA A 8 2.95 8.00 26.76
C ALA A 8 2.48 8.51 25.39
N LEU A 9 3.40 8.57 24.43
CA LEU A 9 3.12 8.98 23.06
C LEU A 9 3.17 7.76 22.15
N ILE A 10 2.12 7.55 21.36
CA ILE A 10 2.02 6.46 20.40
C ILE A 10 1.90 7.06 18.99
N PHE A 11 2.79 6.65 18.11
CA PHE A 11 2.89 7.18 16.76
C PHE A 11 1.95 6.43 15.81
N CYS A 12 0.65 6.78 15.84
CA CYS A 12 -0.40 6.00 15.18
C CYS A 12 -1.02 6.60 13.90
N ILE A 13 -0.63 7.82 13.51
CA ILE A 13 -1.25 8.55 12.39
C ILE A 13 -0.15 8.93 11.40
N ILE A 14 0.61 7.93 10.96
CA ILE A 14 1.74 8.11 10.05
C ILE A 14 1.36 7.61 8.65
N ASP A 15 1.74 8.36 7.63
CA ASP A 15 1.63 7.92 6.23
C ASP A 15 2.63 6.79 5.95
N GLY A 16 2.24 5.83 5.11
CA GLY A 16 3.08 4.68 4.81
C GLY A 16 4.48 5.05 4.30
N LYS A 17 4.63 6.13 3.53
CA LYS A 17 5.94 6.58 3.04
C LYS A 17 6.85 7.05 4.18
N ILE A 18 6.27 7.68 5.19
CA ILE A 18 7.02 8.09 6.39
C ILE A 18 7.45 6.84 7.15
N CYS A 19 6.58 5.83 7.29
CA CYS A 19 6.97 4.54 7.89
C CYS A 19 8.12 3.88 7.12
N ASN A 20 8.12 3.92 5.78
CA ASN A 20 9.25 3.43 4.97
C ASN A 20 10.54 4.19 5.25
N ALA A 21 10.50 5.52 5.34
CA ALA A 21 11.67 6.33 5.65
C ALA A 21 12.22 6.02 7.07
N VAL A 22 11.33 5.92 8.06
CA VAL A 22 11.69 5.54 9.44
C VAL A 22 12.28 4.14 9.51
N ALA A 23 11.75 3.20 8.72
CA ALA A 23 12.25 1.83 8.63
C ALA A 23 13.53 1.69 7.79
N GLY A 24 14.06 2.78 7.21
CA GLY A 24 15.25 2.73 6.35
C GLY A 24 15.03 1.99 5.03
N CYS A 25 13.78 1.86 4.56
CA CYS A 25 13.47 1.22 3.29
C CYS A 25 13.78 2.16 2.12
N GLU A 26 14.63 1.73 1.18
CA GLU A 26 14.98 2.52 -0.01
C GLU A 26 13.80 2.77 -0.96
N SER A 27 12.80 1.87 -0.96
CA SER A 27 11.63 1.94 -1.83
C SER A 27 10.34 2.00 -1.02
N THR A 28 9.45 2.90 -1.43
CA THR A 28 8.08 3.07 -0.89
C THR A 28 7.15 1.92 -1.23
N GLN A 29 7.55 1.00 -2.13
CA GLN A 29 6.81 -0.22 -2.46
C GLN A 29 7.26 -1.43 -1.64
N THR A 30 8.22 -1.24 -0.73
CA THR A 30 8.70 -2.29 0.16
C THR A 30 7.84 -2.28 1.42
N CYS A 31 7.50 -3.45 1.96
CA CYS A 31 6.84 -3.54 3.25
C CYS A 31 7.77 -3.00 4.35
N TYR A 32 7.38 -1.94 5.05
CA TYR A 32 8.21 -1.34 6.09
C TYR A 32 8.39 -2.27 7.31
N LEU A 33 7.50 -3.24 7.53
CA LEU A 33 7.58 -4.15 8.68
C LEU A 33 8.61 -5.27 8.49
N CYS A 34 8.66 -5.88 7.31
CA CYS A 34 9.47 -7.07 7.04
C CYS A 34 10.48 -6.90 5.90
N GLY A 35 10.49 -5.76 5.20
CA GLY A 35 11.39 -5.51 4.08
C GLY A 35 11.07 -6.31 2.81
N ALA A 36 9.89 -6.94 2.71
CA ALA A 36 9.51 -7.68 1.52
C ALA A 36 9.23 -6.75 0.35
N LYS A 37 9.77 -7.09 -0.82
CA LYS A 37 9.49 -6.41 -2.09
C LYS A 37 8.15 -6.89 -2.65
N LEU A 38 7.52 -6.08 -3.51
CA LEU A 38 6.27 -6.45 -4.17
C LEU A 38 6.37 -7.77 -4.95
N SER A 39 7.54 -8.10 -5.50
CA SER A 39 7.80 -9.38 -6.20
C SER A 39 7.83 -10.59 -5.27
N GLU A 40 8.13 -10.40 -3.98
CA GLU A 40 8.22 -11.46 -2.96
C GLU A 40 6.89 -11.66 -2.22
N MET A 41 6.02 -10.64 -2.24
CA MET A 41 4.85 -10.55 -1.37
C MET A 41 3.75 -11.58 -1.66
N ASN A 42 3.78 -12.21 -2.83
CA ASN A 42 2.88 -13.31 -3.19
C ASN A 42 3.46 -14.70 -2.90
N ASP A 43 4.69 -14.81 -2.38
CA ASP A 43 5.31 -16.07 -2.01
C ASP A 43 5.32 -16.23 -0.49
N GLU A 44 4.39 -17.04 0.01
CA GLU A 44 4.25 -17.33 1.44
C GLU A 44 5.54 -17.88 2.06
N ARG A 45 6.31 -18.69 1.32
CA ARG A 45 7.55 -19.31 1.84
C ARG A 45 8.59 -18.24 2.15
N ILE A 46 8.71 -17.25 1.28
CA ILE A 46 9.62 -16.12 1.47
C ILE A 46 9.15 -15.25 2.63
N ILE A 47 7.85 -14.96 2.71
CA ILE A 47 7.30 -14.08 3.74
C ILE A 47 7.42 -14.70 5.14
N MET A 48 7.17 -16.01 5.28
CA MET A 48 7.31 -16.72 6.55
C MET A 48 8.75 -16.72 7.09
N GLN A 49 9.76 -16.56 6.22
CA GLN A 49 11.17 -16.50 6.62
C GLN A 49 11.64 -15.08 6.99
N LYS A 50 10.86 -14.04 6.65
CA LYS A 50 11.25 -12.64 6.90
C LYS A 50 11.01 -12.29 8.36
N THR A 51 12.04 -11.74 9.02
CA THR A 51 11.93 -11.24 10.39
C THR A 51 11.29 -9.85 10.41
N VAL A 52 10.34 -9.63 11.31
CA VAL A 52 9.75 -8.31 11.56
C VAL A 52 10.51 -7.58 12.66
N ASN A 53 10.88 -6.33 12.40
CA ASN A 53 11.46 -5.49 13.44
C ASN A 53 10.36 -5.06 14.43
N ARG A 54 10.43 -5.55 15.67
CA ARG A 54 9.43 -5.27 16.72
C ARG A 54 9.29 -3.79 17.04
N TYR A 55 10.33 -2.97 16.86
CA TYR A 55 10.24 -1.53 17.06
C TYR A 55 9.23 -0.89 16.11
N LEU A 56 9.17 -1.38 14.87
CA LEU A 56 8.28 -0.86 13.83
C LEU A 56 6.82 -1.24 14.05
N LEU A 57 6.52 -2.20 14.92
CA LEU A 57 5.15 -2.53 15.32
C LEU A 57 4.48 -1.41 16.15
N SER A 58 5.30 -0.54 16.76
CA SER A 58 4.78 0.66 17.45
C SER A 58 4.31 1.75 16.48
N LEU A 59 4.72 1.67 15.21
CA LEU A 59 4.24 2.55 14.15
C LEU A 59 2.92 1.99 13.64
N SER A 60 1.84 2.74 13.77
CA SER A 60 0.57 2.38 13.13
C SER A 60 0.33 3.24 11.90
N LEU A 61 -0.16 2.60 10.83
CA LEU A 61 -0.69 3.30 9.68
C LEU A 61 -2.04 3.90 10.05
N SER A 62 -2.29 5.11 9.55
CA SER A 62 -3.64 5.68 9.63
C SER A 62 -4.63 4.78 8.89
N PRO A 63 -5.74 4.35 9.53
CA PRO A 63 -6.79 3.57 8.87
C PRO A 63 -7.28 4.23 7.58
N LEU A 64 -7.31 5.57 7.54
CA LEU A 64 -7.66 6.35 6.35
C LEU A 64 -6.74 6.03 5.16
N HIS A 65 -5.41 6.04 5.38
CA HIS A 65 -4.46 5.72 4.32
C HIS A 65 -4.59 4.26 3.86
N THR A 66 -4.86 3.34 4.79
CA THR A 66 -5.14 1.93 4.46
C THR A 66 -6.34 1.79 3.54
N TRP A 67 -7.46 2.46 3.85
CA TRP A 67 -8.65 2.45 2.99
C TRP A 67 -8.38 3.05 1.61
N ILE A 68 -7.73 4.22 1.54
CA ILE A 68 -7.40 4.87 0.26
C ILE A 68 -6.55 3.94 -0.62
N ARG A 69 -5.50 3.33 -0.06
CA ARG A 69 -4.62 2.41 -0.80
C ARG A 69 -5.35 1.14 -1.23
N PHE A 70 -6.25 0.63 -0.40
CA PHE A 70 -7.07 -0.53 -0.74
C PHE A 70 -8.00 -0.24 -1.93
N PHE A 71 -8.72 0.89 -1.91
CA PHE A 71 -9.57 1.28 -3.04
C PHE A 71 -8.76 1.56 -4.30
N GLU A 72 -7.61 2.21 -4.18
CA GLU A 72 -6.68 2.41 -5.30
C GLU A 72 -6.26 1.07 -5.93
N CYS A 73 -5.94 0.07 -5.11
CA CYS A 73 -5.59 -1.28 -5.56
C CYS A 73 -6.74 -1.96 -6.31
N ILE A 74 -7.97 -1.87 -5.80
CA ILE A 74 -9.16 -2.43 -6.46
C ILE A 74 -9.39 -1.77 -7.83
N LEU A 75 -9.24 -0.45 -7.94
CA LEU A 75 -9.33 0.25 -9.22
C LEU A 75 -8.24 -0.19 -10.19
N HIS A 76 -6.99 -0.30 -9.73
CA HIS A 76 -5.91 -0.80 -10.59
C HIS A 76 -6.16 -2.24 -11.05
N LEU A 77 -6.79 -3.07 -10.21
CA LEU A 77 -7.21 -4.42 -10.57
C LEU A 77 -8.32 -4.39 -11.63
N SER A 78 -9.37 -3.58 -11.46
CA SER A 78 -10.49 -3.47 -12.44
C SER A 78 -9.99 -3.07 -13.83
N TYR A 79 -9.09 -2.09 -13.90
CA TYR A 79 -8.50 -1.63 -15.16
C TYR A 79 -7.63 -2.69 -15.86
N ARG A 80 -7.15 -3.70 -15.12
CA ARG A 80 -6.20 -4.70 -15.63
C ARG A 80 -6.79 -6.10 -15.81
N LEU A 81 -8.08 -6.29 -15.55
CA LEU A 81 -8.76 -7.59 -15.70
C LEU A 81 -8.57 -8.23 -17.10
N GLU A 82 -8.40 -7.42 -18.14
CA GLU A 82 -8.19 -7.91 -19.52
C GLU A 82 -6.74 -8.34 -19.78
N ILE A 83 -5.77 -7.64 -19.20
CA ILE A 83 -4.34 -7.89 -19.41
C ILE A 83 -3.84 -8.99 -18.47
N LYS A 84 -4.47 -9.12 -17.29
CA LYS A 84 -4.15 -10.11 -16.25
C LYS A 84 -2.66 -10.13 -15.85
N SER A 85 -1.97 -9.00 -15.98
CA SER A 85 -0.55 -8.90 -15.66
C SER A 85 -0.25 -7.66 -14.80
N TRP A 86 0.67 -7.87 -13.87
CA TRP A 86 1.32 -6.81 -13.13
C TRP A 86 2.84 -6.87 -13.38
N PRO A 87 3.48 -5.83 -13.93
CA PRO A 87 2.92 -4.55 -14.40
C PRO A 87 2.47 -4.58 -15.88
N ALA A 88 1.61 -3.62 -16.28
CA ALA A 88 1.20 -3.40 -17.67
C ALA A 88 2.37 -2.87 -18.53
N ARG A 89 3.27 -3.77 -18.93
CA ARG A 89 4.43 -3.46 -19.80
C ARG A 89 4.00 -3.48 -21.27
N GLY A 90 4.63 -2.60 -22.07
CA GLY A 90 4.35 -2.45 -23.50
C GLY A 90 3.28 -1.38 -23.81
N ALA A 91 3.38 -0.77 -25.00
CA ALA A 91 2.47 0.29 -25.43
C ALA A 91 1.01 -0.20 -25.53
N GLU A 92 0.82 -1.42 -26.03
CA GLU A 92 -0.51 -2.03 -26.16
C GLU A 92 -1.22 -2.18 -24.81
N ASN A 93 -0.57 -2.80 -23.83
CA ASN A 93 -1.15 -2.99 -22.49
C ASN A 93 -1.42 -1.66 -21.78
N LYS A 94 -0.53 -0.67 -21.94
CA LYS A 94 -0.76 0.68 -21.40
C LYS A 94 -2.00 1.32 -22.02
N ASN A 95 -2.18 1.21 -23.33
CA ASN A 95 -3.34 1.76 -24.03
C ASN A 95 -4.65 1.10 -23.56
N LYS A 96 -4.66 -0.24 -23.39
CA LYS A 96 -5.83 -0.96 -22.84
C LYS A 96 -6.23 -0.46 -21.44
N VAL A 97 -5.27 -0.25 -20.54
CA VAL A 97 -5.54 0.32 -19.20
C VAL A 97 -6.11 1.74 -19.30
N VAL A 98 -5.54 2.60 -20.16
CA VAL A 98 -5.99 3.99 -20.33
C VAL A 98 -7.43 4.05 -20.87
N GLU A 99 -7.75 3.25 -21.88
CA GLU A 99 -9.10 3.19 -22.45
C GLU A 99 -10.12 2.68 -21.43
N LYS A 100 -9.76 1.65 -20.65
CA LYS A 100 -10.64 1.13 -19.59
C LYS A 100 -10.90 2.17 -18.50
N LYS A 101 -9.87 2.88 -18.06
CA LYS A 101 -10.00 3.98 -17.08
C LYS A 101 -10.94 5.08 -17.58
N LYS A 102 -10.82 5.51 -18.85
CA LYS A 102 -11.74 6.50 -19.45
C LYS A 102 -13.19 6.02 -19.47
N ASN A 103 -13.41 4.74 -19.82
CA ASN A 103 -14.75 4.16 -19.89
C ASN A 103 -15.42 4.06 -18.51
N GLU A 104 -14.67 3.65 -17.48
CA GLU A 104 -15.18 3.60 -16.11
C GLU A 104 -15.49 5.01 -15.55
N SER A 105 -14.66 6.03 -15.84
CA SER A 105 -14.96 7.41 -15.46
C SER A 105 -16.24 7.95 -16.12
N LYS A 106 -16.43 7.70 -17.42
CA LYS A 106 -17.66 8.07 -18.14
C LYS A 106 -18.89 7.33 -17.61
N ARG A 107 -18.73 6.09 -17.14
CA ARG A 107 -19.83 5.31 -16.55
C ARG A 107 -20.23 5.89 -15.20
N SER A 108 -19.25 6.25 -14.35
CA SER A 108 -19.51 6.89 -13.07
C SER A 108 -20.32 8.18 -13.23
N SER A 109 -19.95 9.04 -14.19
CA SER A 109 -20.65 10.32 -14.44
C SER A 109 -22.06 10.17 -15.04
N ARG A 110 -22.49 8.98 -15.46
CA ARG A 110 -23.86 8.73 -15.96
C ARG A 110 -24.79 8.17 -14.90
N VAL A 111 -24.22 7.65 -13.79
CA VAL A 111 -24.96 7.00 -12.70
C VAL A 111 -25.07 7.94 -11.49
N SER A 112 -24.30 9.04 -11.48
CA SER A 112 -24.43 10.17 -10.55
C SER A 112 -25.34 11.24 -11.13
#